data_AF-F0RQ55-F1
#
_entry.id   AF-F0RQ55-F1
#
_cell.length_a   1.000
_cell.length_b   1.000
_cell.length_c   1.000
_cell.angle_alpha   90.00
_cell.angle_beta   90.00
_cell.angle_gamma   90.00
#
_symmetry.space_group_name_H-M   'P 1'
#
loop_
_entity.id
_entity.type
_entity.pdbx_description
1 polymer ?
#
loop_
_entity_poly.entity_id
_entity_poly.type
_entity_poly.pdbx_seq_one_letter_code
_entity_poly.pdbx_strand_id
1 'polypeptide(L)'
;MVLPVGTNRYAERVRSSVLLLLTGTALLLAPSAQAQPAGCLTSPARLTDTYKGERLFSLCTADMQVRYSLTDRIPRLVAEVLTPAKLSGTVPREDNFRADDRLPLNARADINDYRGSGYDRGHLAPAADFKYSATAMDNSFLLSNIAPQEPTFNQQAWNGLEDATRACAKQTGSLTVLTGTLGKSGSLNGRNRVTIPSSFFKMWTDGNDYRLWVMPNIALGKLSGAQYGQYEVSIKDLQSFWPEFSVGLPLNASAPGKLCAGAIPLRRAQAPVQAQPAAAPRPAPVPTPKPAAQPAPAPRPRPATPAPAPSNVYYANCSAARAAGAAPLRRGQPGYRPAMDRDGDGVACE
;
A
#
# COMPACT_ATOMS: atom_id res chain seq x y z
N MET A 1 -20.90 93.05 -19.08
CA MET A 1 -21.91 92.29 -19.83
C MET A 1 -21.19 91.67 -21.02
N VAL A 2 -21.39 90.36 -21.24
CA VAL A 2 -20.95 89.54 -22.39
C VAL A 2 -19.48 89.05 -22.44
N LEU A 3 -19.37 87.71 -22.55
CA LEU A 3 -18.25 86.77 -22.76
C LEU A 3 -17.63 86.88 -24.19
N PRO A 4 -16.78 85.94 -24.70
CA PRO A 4 -15.57 85.24 -24.21
C PRO A 4 -14.41 85.21 -25.28
N VAL A 5 -13.43 84.30 -25.09
CA VAL A 5 -12.56 83.57 -26.07
C VAL A 5 -11.05 83.86 -26.00
N GLY A 6 -10.25 82.79 -25.85
CA GLY A 6 -9.12 82.54 -26.77
C GLY A 6 -7.67 82.54 -26.25
N THR A 7 -7.15 81.33 -26.01
CA THR A 7 -5.80 80.79 -26.37
C THR A 7 -4.48 81.45 -25.91
N ASN A 8 -3.61 80.68 -25.26
CA ASN A 8 -2.23 80.36 -25.72
C ASN A 8 -1.56 79.29 -24.82
N ARG A 9 -1.27 78.09 -25.33
CA ARG A 9 0.05 77.58 -25.76
C ARG A 9 1.19 77.73 -24.75
N TYR A 10 1.65 76.61 -24.20
CA TYR A 10 3.04 76.40 -23.80
C TYR A 10 3.52 75.05 -24.35
N ALA A 11 4.68 75.10 -25.00
CA ALA A 11 5.31 74.02 -25.75
C ALA A 11 6.38 73.28 -24.92
N GLU A 12 6.44 71.97 -25.18
CA GLU A 12 7.58 71.04 -25.22
C GLU A 12 8.71 71.08 -24.18
N ARG A 13 8.95 69.91 -23.59
CA ARG A 13 10.26 69.20 -23.63
C ARG A 13 10.05 67.71 -23.33
N VAL A 14 10.09 66.87 -24.37
CA VAL A 14 10.14 65.40 -24.24
C VAL A 14 11.60 64.98 -24.07
N ARG A 15 11.94 64.38 -22.92
CA ARG A 15 13.23 63.69 -22.74
C ARG A 15 13.06 62.23 -23.17
N SER A 16 13.76 61.84 -24.24
CA SER A 16 13.91 60.44 -24.63
C SER A 16 14.86 59.73 -23.67
N SER A 17 14.36 58.74 -22.94
CA SER A 17 15.18 57.73 -22.25
C SER A 17 14.96 56.41 -22.97
N VAL A 18 15.96 55.97 -23.72
CA VAL A 18 16.00 54.64 -24.33
C VAL A 18 16.31 53.63 -23.22
N LEU A 19 15.30 52.89 -22.78
CA LEU A 19 15.45 51.77 -21.85
C LEU A 19 15.77 50.51 -22.67
N LEU A 20 17.05 50.10 -22.65
CA LEU A 20 17.49 48.83 -23.24
C LEU A 20 16.93 47.68 -22.39
N LEU A 21 15.84 47.05 -22.84
CA LEU A 21 15.30 45.83 -22.24
C LEU A 21 16.20 44.64 -22.64
N LEU A 22 17.14 44.29 -21.77
CA LEU A 22 17.84 43.00 -21.83
C LEU A 22 16.82 41.89 -21.51
N THR A 23 16.25 41.27 -22.54
CA THR A 23 15.42 40.07 -22.40
C THR A 23 16.29 38.86 -22.08
N GLY A 24 16.75 38.78 -20.82
CA GLY A 24 17.35 37.57 -20.28
C GLY A 24 16.34 36.43 -20.31
N THR A 25 16.45 35.55 -21.31
CA THR A 25 15.64 34.33 -21.37
C THR A 25 16.17 33.39 -20.29
N ALA A 26 15.55 33.43 -19.11
CA ALA A 26 15.82 32.46 -18.07
C ALA A 26 15.37 31.09 -18.59
N LEU A 27 16.32 30.27 -19.01
CA LEU A 27 16.08 28.88 -19.35
C LEU A 27 15.69 28.17 -18.06
N LEU A 28 14.38 28.03 -17.80
CA LEU A 28 13.86 27.22 -16.72
C LEU A 28 14.25 25.77 -17.03
N LEU A 29 15.35 25.31 -16.43
CA LEU A 29 15.70 23.90 -16.41
C LEU A 29 14.55 23.18 -15.69
N ALA A 30 13.74 22.45 -16.45
CA ALA A 30 12.74 21.56 -15.88
C ALA A 30 13.45 20.64 -14.88
N PRO A 31 12.93 20.48 -13.64
CA PRO A 31 13.54 19.58 -12.68
C PRO A 31 13.64 18.20 -13.31
N SER A 32 14.87 17.69 -13.41
CA SER A 32 15.18 16.39 -13.98
C SER A 32 14.25 15.36 -13.35
N ALA A 33 13.48 14.64 -14.18
CA ALA A 33 12.69 13.53 -13.68
C ALA A 33 13.66 12.53 -13.03
N GLN A 34 13.66 12.50 -11.70
CA GLN A 34 14.50 11.61 -10.93
C GLN A 34 14.25 10.18 -11.42
N ALA A 35 15.27 9.56 -12.01
CA ALA A 35 15.16 8.22 -12.55
C ALA A 35 14.71 7.27 -11.43
N GLN A 36 13.65 6.52 -11.66
CA GLN A 36 13.17 5.50 -10.73
C GLN A 36 14.32 4.48 -10.51
N PRO A 37 14.62 4.07 -9.27
CA PRO A 37 15.63 3.04 -9.02
C PRO A 37 15.32 1.77 -9.82
N ALA A 38 16.37 1.09 -10.29
CA ALA A 38 16.21 -0.16 -11.03
C ALA A 38 15.40 -1.18 -10.20
N GLY A 39 14.40 -1.81 -10.82
CA GLY A 39 13.52 -2.78 -10.16
C GLY A 39 12.32 -2.17 -9.43
N CYS A 40 12.16 -0.84 -9.38
CA CYS A 40 10.92 -0.22 -8.93
C CYS A 40 9.86 -0.21 -10.05
N LEU A 41 8.58 -0.30 -9.65
CA LEU A 41 7.43 -0.08 -10.53
C LEU A 41 7.59 1.24 -11.27
N THR A 42 7.61 1.17 -12.60
CA THR A 42 7.50 2.37 -13.44
C THR A 42 6.02 2.76 -13.54
N SER A 43 5.68 3.95 -13.04
CA SER A 43 4.32 4.52 -13.09
C SER A 43 4.35 5.87 -13.80
N PRO A 44 3.32 6.21 -14.59
CA PRO A 44 3.19 7.55 -15.17
C PRO A 44 2.92 8.61 -14.10
N ALA A 45 2.34 8.24 -12.95
CA ALA A 45 2.10 9.15 -11.85
C ALA A 45 3.36 9.39 -11.01
N ARG A 46 3.69 10.66 -10.73
CA ARG A 46 4.69 11.05 -9.75
C ARG A 46 4.03 11.18 -8.38
N LEU A 47 4.38 10.30 -7.45
CA LEU A 47 3.77 10.30 -6.12
C LEU A 47 4.33 11.43 -5.25
N THR A 48 3.44 12.08 -4.49
CA THR A 48 3.80 13.01 -3.42
C THR A 48 4.63 12.32 -2.33
N ASP A 49 5.73 12.96 -1.93
CA ASP A 49 6.67 12.46 -0.91
C ASP A 49 6.47 13.09 0.48
N THR A 50 5.47 13.95 0.65
CA THR A 50 5.16 14.61 1.92
C THR A 50 3.68 14.50 2.29
N TYR A 51 3.37 14.37 3.58
CA TYR A 51 2.00 14.38 4.09
C TYR A 51 1.93 15.29 5.31
N LYS A 52 1.25 16.44 5.18
CA LYS A 52 1.10 17.42 6.26
C LYS A 52 2.43 17.81 6.90
N GLY A 53 3.43 18.07 6.06
CA GLY A 53 4.80 18.42 6.48
C GLY A 53 5.70 17.23 6.88
N GLU A 54 5.17 16.02 7.09
CA GLU A 54 6.01 14.84 7.27
C GLU A 54 6.60 14.40 5.93
N ARG A 55 7.92 14.18 5.87
CA ARG A 55 8.55 13.50 4.73
C ARG A 55 8.31 12.01 4.82
N LEU A 56 7.68 11.46 3.78
CA LEU A 56 7.33 10.05 3.70
C LEU A 56 8.53 9.20 3.28
N PHE A 57 8.67 8.03 3.89
CA PHE A 57 9.66 7.04 3.51
C PHE A 57 9.21 6.35 2.21
N SER A 58 10.09 6.32 1.21
CA SER A 58 9.79 5.71 -0.09
C SER A 58 10.25 4.26 -0.11
N LEU A 59 9.33 3.34 -0.36
CA LEU A 59 9.61 1.94 -0.65
C LEU A 59 9.11 1.62 -2.06
N CYS A 60 9.72 0.64 -2.70
CA CYS A 60 9.23 0.14 -3.97
C CYS A 60 9.46 -1.36 -4.10
N THR A 61 8.66 -1.98 -4.95
CA THR A 61 8.90 -3.29 -5.57
C THR A 61 8.70 -3.12 -7.08
N ALA A 62 8.86 -4.19 -7.87
CA ALA A 62 8.53 -4.15 -9.30
C ALA A 62 7.05 -3.85 -9.56
N ASP A 63 6.18 -4.06 -8.56
CA ASP A 63 4.72 -4.09 -8.74
C ASP A 63 3.99 -2.95 -8.03
N MET A 64 4.62 -2.34 -7.03
CA MET A 64 4.05 -1.20 -6.28
C MET A 64 5.12 -0.21 -5.79
N GLN A 65 4.72 1.05 -5.68
CA GLN A 65 5.46 2.09 -4.94
C GLN A 65 4.67 2.48 -3.69
N VAL A 66 5.37 2.65 -2.57
CA VAL A 66 4.77 3.00 -1.28
C VAL A 66 5.39 4.29 -0.75
N ARG A 67 4.56 5.15 -0.17
CA ARG A 67 4.93 6.31 0.63
C ARG A 67 4.41 6.09 2.04
N TYR A 68 5.35 5.81 2.94
CA TYR A 68 5.08 5.33 4.27
C TYR A 68 5.36 6.41 5.31
N SER A 69 4.43 6.61 6.25
CA SER A 69 4.66 7.49 7.39
C SER A 69 5.37 6.70 8.49
N LEU A 70 6.60 7.09 8.81
CA LEU A 70 7.35 6.51 9.93
C LEU A 70 6.72 6.87 11.28
N THR A 71 6.04 8.02 11.33
CA THR A 71 5.35 8.51 12.53
C THR A 71 4.08 7.71 12.79
N ASP A 72 3.24 7.55 11.77
CA ASP A 72 1.93 6.91 11.89
C ASP A 72 1.99 5.38 11.74
N ARG A 73 3.09 4.86 11.19
CA ARG A 73 3.36 3.45 10.93
C ARG A 73 2.34 2.80 9.99
N ILE A 74 1.89 3.58 9.01
CA ILE A 74 0.98 3.15 7.94
C ILE A 74 1.42 3.76 6.61
N PRO A 75 1.09 3.13 5.47
CA PRO A 75 1.20 3.79 4.18
C PRO A 75 0.22 4.97 4.08
N ARG A 76 0.73 6.12 3.66
CA ARG A 76 -0.10 7.28 3.27
C ARG A 76 -0.52 7.20 1.82
N LEU A 77 0.30 6.57 0.97
CA LEU A 77 0.01 6.37 -0.45
C LEU A 77 0.72 5.11 -0.98
N VAL A 78 0.00 4.30 -1.74
CA VAL A 78 0.52 3.16 -2.50
C VAL A 78 0.04 3.32 -3.93
N ALA A 79 0.94 3.17 -4.89
CA ALA A 79 0.61 3.15 -6.30
C ALA A 79 0.91 1.79 -6.91
N GLU A 80 0.03 1.35 -7.79
CA GLU A 80 0.17 0.17 -8.63
C GLU A 80 -0.28 0.49 -10.06
N VAL A 81 0.21 -0.28 -11.03
CA VAL A 81 -0.25 -0.22 -12.41
C VAL A 81 -0.84 -1.58 -12.76
N LEU A 82 -2.15 -1.60 -13.02
CA LEU A 82 -2.92 -2.79 -13.36
C LEU A 82 -3.09 -2.89 -14.87
N THR A 83 -2.88 -4.10 -15.39
CA THR A 83 -3.13 -4.46 -16.79
C THR A 83 -3.89 -5.78 -16.82
N PRO A 84 -4.59 -6.13 -17.90
CA PRO A 84 -5.22 -7.44 -18.06
C PRO A 84 -4.27 -8.61 -17.79
N ALA A 85 -2.99 -8.47 -18.17
CA ALA A 85 -1.96 -9.47 -17.92
C ALA A 85 -1.70 -9.66 -16.41
N LYS A 86 -1.57 -8.56 -15.66
CA LYS A 86 -1.41 -8.62 -14.19
C LYS A 86 -2.67 -9.12 -13.47
N LEU A 87 -3.85 -8.94 -14.06
CA LEU A 87 -5.09 -9.46 -13.49
C LEU A 87 -5.38 -10.92 -13.87
N SER A 88 -4.48 -11.56 -14.61
CA SER A 88 -4.55 -12.98 -14.93
C SER A 88 -3.74 -13.80 -13.90
N GLY A 89 -3.93 -15.12 -13.91
CA GLY A 89 -3.18 -16.04 -13.05
C GLY A 89 -3.99 -16.60 -11.88
N THR A 90 -3.35 -17.55 -11.21
CA THR A 90 -3.99 -18.44 -10.21
C THR A 90 -3.17 -18.59 -8.94
N VAL A 91 -2.16 -17.73 -8.73
CA VAL A 91 -1.35 -17.75 -7.50
C VAL A 91 -2.30 -17.61 -6.31
N PRO A 92 -2.26 -18.56 -5.35
CA PRO A 92 -3.13 -18.52 -4.20
C PRO A 92 -2.72 -17.38 -3.27
N ARG A 93 -3.70 -16.91 -2.51
CA ARG A 93 -3.47 -15.95 -1.43
C ARG A 93 -2.61 -16.61 -0.33
N GLU A 94 -1.56 -15.93 0.13
CA GLU A 94 -0.63 -16.50 1.12
C GLU A 94 -1.00 -16.20 2.59
N ASP A 95 -1.65 -15.07 2.85
CA ASP A 95 -2.00 -14.60 4.20
C ASP A 95 -0.81 -14.47 5.17
N ASN A 96 0.39 -14.28 4.63
CA ASN A 96 1.67 -14.26 5.34
C ASN A 96 2.09 -12.83 5.77
N PHE A 97 1.17 -12.13 6.43
CA PHE A 97 1.40 -10.75 6.92
C PHE A 97 2.64 -10.63 7.80
N ARG A 98 3.53 -9.70 7.45
CA ARG A 98 4.81 -9.52 8.15
C ARG A 98 5.31 -8.07 8.08
N ALA A 99 6.12 -7.69 9.07
CA ALA A 99 6.80 -6.41 9.05
C ALA A 99 7.69 -6.27 7.80
N ASP A 100 7.87 -5.04 7.33
CA ASP A 100 8.80 -4.74 6.25
C ASP A 100 10.18 -4.45 6.83
N ASP A 101 11.14 -5.34 6.58
CA ASP A 101 12.51 -5.22 7.11
C ASP A 101 13.33 -4.08 6.50
N ARG A 102 12.80 -3.41 5.47
CA ARG A 102 13.40 -2.18 4.92
C ARG A 102 13.10 -0.94 5.75
N LEU A 103 12.15 -1.03 6.68
CA LEU A 103 11.79 0.04 7.60
C LEU A 103 12.54 -0.10 8.93
N PRO A 104 12.93 1.00 9.59
CA PRO A 104 13.53 0.96 10.93
C PRO A 104 12.63 0.24 11.94
N LEU A 105 13.22 -0.57 12.82
CA LEU A 105 12.51 -1.39 13.81
C LEU A 105 11.54 -0.57 14.69
N ASN A 106 11.92 0.65 15.07
CA ASN A 106 11.13 1.54 15.93
C ASN A 106 10.07 2.36 15.16
N ALA A 107 9.99 2.22 13.84
CA ALA A 107 9.14 3.03 12.97
C ALA A 107 8.33 2.17 11.97
N ARG A 108 8.15 0.87 12.26
CA ARG A 108 7.34 -0.05 11.47
C ARG A 108 6.20 -0.64 12.28
N ALA A 109 5.16 -1.11 11.60
CA ALA A 109 4.12 -1.94 12.21
C ALA A 109 4.62 -3.38 12.38
N ASP A 110 4.14 -4.04 13.43
CA ASP A 110 4.30 -5.48 13.67
C ASP A 110 2.93 -6.17 13.61
N ILE A 111 2.92 -7.45 13.23
CA ILE A 111 1.66 -8.21 13.11
C ILE A 111 0.91 -8.30 14.45
N ASN A 112 1.62 -8.25 15.57
CA ASN A 112 1.02 -8.28 16.89
C ASN A 112 0.25 -7.00 17.22
N ASP A 113 0.50 -5.87 16.54
CA ASP A 113 -0.28 -4.65 16.74
C ASP A 113 -1.74 -4.81 16.31
N TYR A 114 -2.00 -5.70 15.36
CA TYR A 114 -3.34 -5.98 14.84
C TYR A 114 -4.09 -7.05 15.64
N ARG A 115 -3.40 -7.88 16.43
CA ARG A 115 -4.04 -8.98 17.15
C ARG A 115 -4.96 -8.42 18.24
N GLY A 116 -6.23 -8.80 18.18
CA GLY A 116 -7.23 -8.37 19.18
C GLY A 116 -7.54 -6.87 19.15
N SER A 117 -7.18 -6.16 18.09
CA SER A 117 -7.40 -4.72 17.99
C SER A 117 -8.81 -4.35 17.52
N GLY A 118 -9.53 -5.30 16.92
CA GLY A 118 -10.83 -5.08 16.29
C GLY A 118 -10.75 -4.56 14.85
N TYR A 119 -9.55 -4.33 14.30
CA TYR A 119 -9.35 -3.87 12.93
C TYR A 119 -8.78 -4.97 12.04
N ASP A 120 -9.22 -4.97 10.78
CA ASP A 120 -8.63 -5.79 9.74
C ASP A 120 -7.26 -5.24 9.29
N ARG A 121 -6.48 -6.15 8.71
CA ARG A 121 -5.24 -5.84 7.98
C ARG A 121 -5.60 -5.46 6.54
N GLY A 122 -6.13 -4.25 6.38
CA GLY A 122 -6.60 -3.71 5.10
C GLY A 122 -5.45 -3.46 4.15
N HIS A 123 -5.50 -4.06 2.96
CA HIS A 123 -4.51 -3.82 1.92
C HIS A 123 -4.77 -2.49 1.21
N LEU A 124 -3.72 -1.79 0.79
CA LEU A 124 -3.85 -0.67 -0.13
C LEU A 124 -3.75 -1.14 -1.59
N ALA A 125 -2.71 -1.92 -1.91
CA ALA A 125 -2.63 -2.73 -3.12
C ALA A 125 -3.06 -4.17 -2.79
N PRO A 126 -4.24 -4.63 -3.24
CA PRO A 126 -4.83 -5.87 -2.75
C PRO A 126 -4.18 -7.11 -3.36
N ALA A 127 -4.04 -8.17 -2.55
CA ALA A 127 -3.49 -9.46 -2.99
C ALA A 127 -4.13 -10.02 -4.28
N ALA A 128 -5.43 -9.76 -4.49
CA ALA A 128 -6.15 -10.21 -5.68
C ALA A 128 -5.64 -9.62 -7.00
N ASP A 129 -4.90 -8.51 -6.94
CA ASP A 129 -4.33 -7.83 -8.10
C ASP A 129 -2.96 -8.44 -8.49
N PHE A 130 -2.43 -9.38 -7.69
CA PHE A 130 -1.11 -9.98 -7.85
C PHE A 130 -1.13 -11.49 -8.15
N LYS A 131 -2.25 -12.02 -8.65
CA LYS A 131 -2.42 -13.47 -8.94
C LYS A 131 -1.52 -14.03 -10.05
N TYR A 132 -0.80 -13.16 -10.77
CA TYR A 132 0.14 -13.50 -11.83
C TYR A 132 1.55 -13.83 -11.33
N SER A 133 1.91 -13.46 -10.10
CA SER A 133 3.28 -13.57 -9.59
C SER A 133 3.29 -13.89 -8.10
N ALA A 134 3.96 -14.98 -7.72
CA ALA A 134 4.15 -15.36 -6.32
C ALA A 134 4.89 -14.28 -5.53
N THR A 135 5.91 -13.67 -6.14
CA THR A 135 6.67 -12.57 -5.50
C THR A 135 5.80 -11.33 -5.29
N ALA A 136 4.96 -10.97 -6.27
CA ALA A 136 4.07 -9.82 -6.13
C ALA A 136 2.98 -10.08 -5.08
N MET A 137 2.42 -11.29 -5.07
CA MET A 137 1.47 -11.77 -4.07
C MET A 137 2.06 -11.69 -2.66
N ASP A 138 3.24 -12.28 -2.46
CA ASP A 138 3.97 -12.26 -1.20
C ASP A 138 4.27 -10.84 -0.72
N ASN A 139 4.74 -9.96 -1.61
CA ASN A 139 5.02 -8.56 -1.28
C ASN A 139 3.77 -7.79 -0.83
N SER A 140 2.57 -8.14 -1.32
CA SER A 140 1.31 -7.48 -0.94
C SER A 140 0.99 -7.61 0.55
N PHE A 141 1.55 -8.63 1.24
CA PHE A 141 1.35 -8.89 2.67
C PHE A 141 2.36 -8.18 3.58
N LEU A 142 3.31 -7.41 3.03
CA LEU A 142 4.18 -6.54 3.82
C LEU A 142 3.34 -5.47 4.52
N LEU A 143 3.53 -5.27 5.82
CA LEU A 143 2.78 -4.29 6.61
C LEU A 143 3.03 -2.84 6.17
N SER A 144 4.03 -2.58 5.32
CA SER A 144 4.18 -1.31 4.61
C SER A 144 3.06 -1.03 3.61
N ASN A 145 2.30 -2.04 3.17
CA ASN A 145 1.11 -1.96 2.32
C ASN A 145 -0.22 -2.07 3.10
N ILE A 146 -0.17 -2.13 4.44
CA ILE A 146 -1.33 -2.43 5.28
C ILE A 146 -1.68 -1.25 6.18
N ALA A 147 -2.98 -0.98 6.34
CA ALA A 147 -3.48 -0.04 7.34
C ALA A 147 -4.66 -0.64 8.13
N PRO A 148 -4.90 -0.21 9.38
CA PRO A 148 -6.08 -0.61 10.14
C PRO A 148 -7.36 -0.22 9.44
N GLN A 149 -8.15 -1.21 9.04
CA GLN A 149 -9.39 -0.98 8.31
C GLN A 149 -10.56 -1.58 9.07
N GLU A 150 -11.67 -0.84 9.16
CA GLU A 150 -12.87 -1.34 9.82
C GLU A 150 -13.36 -2.59 9.08
N PRO A 151 -13.71 -3.69 9.78
CA PRO A 151 -14.00 -4.97 9.15
C PRO A 151 -15.13 -4.96 8.12
N THR A 152 -16.26 -4.31 8.42
CA THR A 152 -17.41 -4.22 7.50
C THR A 152 -17.03 -3.48 6.21
N PHE A 153 -16.32 -2.36 6.36
CA PHE A 153 -15.80 -1.55 5.27
C PHE A 153 -14.82 -2.33 4.41
N ASN A 154 -13.80 -2.95 5.01
CA ASN A 154 -12.80 -3.75 4.31
C ASN A 154 -13.45 -4.88 3.48
N GLN A 155 -14.31 -5.67 4.13
CA GLN A 155 -14.85 -6.90 3.55
C GLN A 155 -15.99 -6.64 2.55
N GLN A 156 -16.60 -5.45 2.58
CA GLN A 156 -17.76 -5.13 1.75
C GLN A 156 -17.52 -3.93 0.84
N ALA A 157 -17.73 -2.70 1.32
CA ALA A 157 -17.69 -1.51 0.47
C ALA A 157 -16.32 -1.32 -0.20
N TRP A 158 -15.23 -1.58 0.52
CA TRP A 158 -13.90 -1.45 -0.04
C TRP A 158 -13.58 -2.54 -1.06
N ASN A 159 -13.84 -3.81 -0.71
CA ASN A 159 -13.69 -4.93 -1.63
C ASN A 159 -14.53 -4.75 -2.92
N GLY A 160 -15.72 -4.17 -2.83
CA GLY A 160 -16.53 -3.84 -4.00
C GLY A 160 -15.88 -2.77 -4.91
N LEU A 161 -15.20 -1.79 -4.34
CA LEU A 161 -14.42 -0.81 -5.11
C LEU A 161 -13.16 -1.44 -5.72
N GLU A 162 -12.53 -2.39 -5.05
CA GLU A 162 -11.41 -3.17 -5.60
C GLU A 162 -11.85 -4.06 -6.77
N ASP A 163 -13.01 -4.71 -6.69
CA ASP A 163 -13.62 -5.44 -7.81
C ASP A 163 -13.86 -4.52 -9.01
N ALA A 164 -14.41 -3.33 -8.78
CA ALA A 164 -14.63 -2.34 -9.82
C ALA A 164 -13.31 -1.81 -10.42
N THR A 165 -12.26 -1.69 -9.60
CA THR A 165 -10.91 -1.31 -10.03
C THR A 165 -10.37 -2.32 -11.04
N ARG A 166 -10.46 -3.62 -10.74
CA ARG A 166 -10.05 -4.69 -11.67
C ARG A 166 -10.89 -4.70 -12.95
N ALA A 167 -12.18 -4.43 -12.87
CA ALA A 167 -13.05 -4.32 -14.04
C ALA A 167 -12.65 -3.13 -14.94
N CYS A 168 -12.34 -1.98 -14.33
CA CYS A 168 -11.87 -0.79 -15.05
C CYS A 168 -10.52 -1.05 -15.74
N ALA A 169 -9.55 -1.66 -15.06
CA ALA A 169 -8.26 -2.00 -15.65
C ALA A 169 -8.37 -2.94 -16.86
N LYS A 170 -9.35 -3.86 -16.86
CA LYS A 170 -9.66 -4.70 -18.03
C LYS A 170 -10.25 -3.88 -19.19
N GLN A 171 -11.04 -2.85 -18.88
CA GLN A 171 -11.65 -1.97 -19.88
C GLN A 171 -10.62 -1.01 -20.52
N THR A 172 -9.71 -0.44 -19.72
CA THR A 172 -8.72 0.54 -20.20
C THR A 172 -7.44 -0.09 -20.76
N GLY A 173 -7.16 -1.35 -20.44
CA GLY A 173 -5.94 -2.06 -20.84
C GLY A 173 -4.71 -1.72 -19.98
N SER A 174 -4.67 -0.52 -19.41
CA SER A 174 -3.73 -0.11 -18.36
C SER A 174 -4.42 0.89 -17.45
N LEU A 175 -4.27 0.74 -16.14
CA LEU A 175 -4.84 1.63 -15.14
C LEU A 175 -3.81 1.89 -14.05
N THR A 176 -3.50 3.17 -13.82
CA THR A 176 -2.73 3.55 -12.63
C THR A 176 -3.69 3.73 -11.48
N VAL A 177 -3.46 3.00 -10.39
CA VAL A 177 -4.28 3.03 -9.19
C VAL A 177 -3.44 3.58 -8.05
N LEU A 178 -3.97 4.60 -7.37
CA LEU A 178 -3.39 5.13 -6.16
C LEU A 178 -4.36 4.87 -5.03
N THR A 179 -3.90 4.20 -3.99
CA THR A 179 -4.67 3.93 -2.79
C THR A 179 -3.95 4.55 -1.61
N GLY A 180 -4.66 5.17 -0.66
CA GLY A 180 -3.99 5.81 0.47
C GLY A 180 -4.88 6.03 1.68
N THR A 181 -4.26 6.53 2.74
CA THR A 181 -4.90 6.75 4.03
C THR A 181 -4.89 8.22 4.42
N LEU A 182 -6.00 8.68 4.99
CA LEU A 182 -6.18 10.06 5.42
C LEU A 182 -6.53 10.11 6.90
N GLY A 183 -6.02 11.15 7.55
CA GLY A 183 -6.35 11.50 8.93
C GLY A 183 -5.92 10.47 9.94
N LYS A 184 -6.54 10.60 11.11
CA LYS A 184 -6.31 9.81 12.31
C LYS A 184 -7.59 9.85 13.14
N SER A 185 -8.15 8.68 13.44
CA SER A 185 -9.27 8.51 14.37
C SER A 185 -8.83 7.88 15.69
N GLY A 186 -7.59 7.37 15.75
CA GLY A 186 -7.02 6.75 16.93
C GLY A 186 -5.74 6.01 16.61
N SER A 187 -5.41 5.03 17.43
CA SER A 187 -4.31 4.10 17.20
C SER A 187 -4.68 2.73 17.75
N LEU A 188 -4.10 1.68 17.16
CA LEU A 188 -4.20 0.33 17.69
C LEU A 188 -3.69 0.27 19.14
N ASN A 189 -4.16 -0.74 19.87
CA ASN A 189 -3.79 -1.02 21.26
C ASN A 189 -2.41 -1.71 21.38
N GLY A 190 -1.81 -2.13 20.25
CA GLY A 190 -0.46 -2.68 20.20
C GLY A 190 0.64 -1.72 20.66
N ARG A 191 1.81 -2.29 20.99
CA ARG A 191 2.99 -1.56 21.48
C ARG A 191 3.41 -0.44 20.54
N ASN A 192 3.26 -0.64 19.24
CA ASN A 192 3.70 0.34 18.25
C ASN A 192 2.70 1.48 18.01
N ARG A 193 1.50 1.42 18.60
CA ARG A 193 0.49 2.48 18.48
C ARG A 193 0.22 2.89 17.02
N VAL A 194 0.18 1.90 16.13
CA VAL A 194 -0.11 2.08 14.68
C VAL A 194 -1.37 2.92 14.52
N THR A 195 -1.32 3.97 13.72
CA THR A 195 -2.43 4.90 13.56
C THR A 195 -3.59 4.25 12.83
N ILE A 196 -4.81 4.48 13.34
CA ILE A 196 -6.05 4.15 12.64
C ILE A 196 -6.41 5.37 11.79
N PRO A 197 -6.40 5.25 10.45
CA PRO A 197 -6.80 6.35 9.59
C PRO A 197 -8.31 6.61 9.71
N SER A 198 -8.72 7.87 9.58
CA SER A 198 -10.14 8.23 9.61
C SER A 198 -10.84 7.90 8.29
N SER A 199 -10.10 7.91 7.18
CA SER A 199 -10.62 7.62 5.84
C SER A 199 -9.57 6.94 4.97
N PHE A 200 -10.03 6.26 3.93
CA PHE A 200 -9.21 5.76 2.83
C PHE A 200 -9.57 6.51 1.56
N PHE A 201 -8.63 6.63 0.63
CA PHE A 201 -8.92 7.09 -0.72
C PHE A 201 -8.43 6.09 -1.77
N LYS A 202 -9.11 6.07 -2.91
CA LYS A 202 -8.66 5.36 -4.10
C LYS A 202 -8.86 6.24 -5.33
N MET A 203 -7.83 6.35 -6.15
CA MET A 203 -7.82 7.09 -7.40
C MET A 203 -7.53 6.14 -8.55
N TRP A 204 -8.30 6.28 -9.62
CA TRP A 204 -8.06 5.64 -10.90
C TRP A 204 -7.63 6.70 -11.91
N THR A 205 -6.61 6.41 -12.72
CA THR A 205 -6.26 7.28 -13.84
C THR A 205 -5.63 6.49 -15.00
N ASP A 206 -5.96 6.92 -16.21
CA ASP A 206 -5.32 6.48 -17.46
C ASP A 206 -4.26 7.49 -17.97
N GLY A 207 -4.00 8.56 -17.19
CA GLY A 207 -3.10 9.66 -17.54
C GLY A 207 -3.80 10.92 -18.05
N ASN A 208 -5.01 10.79 -18.61
CA ASN A 208 -5.79 11.91 -19.18
C ASN A 208 -7.06 12.19 -18.38
N ASP A 209 -7.71 11.14 -17.88
CA ASP A 209 -8.90 11.20 -17.03
C ASP A 209 -8.64 10.57 -15.66
N TYR A 210 -9.50 10.87 -14.68
CA TYR A 210 -9.47 10.24 -13.38
C TYR A 210 -10.85 10.18 -12.72
N ARG A 211 -10.94 9.26 -11.76
CA ARG A 211 -11.96 9.28 -10.70
C ARG A 211 -11.29 9.02 -9.37
N LEU A 212 -11.83 9.58 -8.30
CA LEU A 212 -11.24 9.58 -6.97
C LEU A 212 -12.35 9.47 -5.93
N TRP A 213 -12.23 8.49 -5.03
CA TRP A 213 -13.13 8.29 -3.90
C TRP A 213 -12.40 8.56 -2.59
N VAL A 214 -13.08 9.21 -1.65
CA VAL A 214 -12.67 9.29 -0.24
C VAL A 214 -13.78 8.69 0.61
N MET A 215 -13.48 7.57 1.28
CA MET A 215 -14.45 6.79 2.04
C MET A 215 -14.08 6.73 3.53
N PRO A 216 -15.03 6.96 4.45
CA PRO A 216 -14.76 6.93 5.88
C PRO A 216 -14.45 5.51 6.37
N ASN A 217 -13.49 5.38 7.28
CA ASN A 217 -13.09 4.11 7.90
C ASN A 217 -14.04 3.74 9.05
N ILE A 218 -15.30 3.50 8.71
CA ILE A 218 -16.41 3.16 9.63
C ILE A 218 -17.14 1.93 9.11
N ALA A 219 -18.04 1.35 9.91
CA ALA A 219 -18.91 0.26 9.49
C ALA A 219 -19.78 0.62 8.28
N LEU A 220 -19.27 0.33 7.07
CA LEU A 220 -19.89 0.67 5.80
C LEU A 220 -20.09 -0.60 4.98
N GLY A 221 -21.35 -1.03 4.89
CA GLY A 221 -21.73 -2.24 4.17
C GLY A 221 -21.65 -2.09 2.64
N LYS A 222 -22.00 -3.16 1.94
CA LYS A 222 -21.98 -3.22 0.47
C LYS A 222 -22.73 -2.04 -0.18
N LEU A 223 -22.08 -1.40 -1.14
CA LEU A 223 -22.64 -0.28 -1.90
C LEU A 223 -23.00 -0.68 -3.33
N SER A 224 -24.03 -0.03 -3.87
CA SER A 224 -24.36 0.00 -5.31
C SER A 224 -23.52 1.05 -6.04
N GLY A 225 -23.52 1.00 -7.39
CA GLY A 225 -22.78 1.97 -8.21
C GLY A 225 -23.14 3.42 -7.92
N ALA A 226 -24.43 3.73 -7.77
CA ALA A 226 -24.90 5.07 -7.44
C ALA A 226 -24.44 5.55 -6.05
N GLN A 227 -24.29 4.63 -5.10
CA GLN A 227 -23.83 4.95 -3.74
C GLN A 227 -22.32 5.25 -3.70
N TYR A 228 -21.49 4.62 -4.54
CA TYR A 228 -20.08 5.02 -4.65
C TYR A 228 -19.92 6.46 -5.12
N GLY A 229 -20.82 6.95 -5.98
CA GLY A 229 -20.81 8.35 -6.44
C GLY A 229 -20.94 9.38 -5.32
N GLN A 230 -21.48 9.00 -4.15
CA GLN A 230 -21.56 9.90 -2.98
C GLN A 230 -20.20 10.15 -2.31
N TYR A 231 -19.22 9.30 -2.60
CA TYR A 231 -17.86 9.39 -2.06
C TYR A 231 -16.86 9.93 -3.09
N GLU A 232 -17.32 10.26 -4.31
CA GLU A 232 -16.46 10.85 -5.32
C GLU A 232 -16.15 12.30 -4.99
N VAL A 233 -14.87 12.62 -5.10
CA VAL A 233 -14.34 13.96 -4.81
C VAL A 233 -13.39 14.39 -5.90
N SER A 234 -13.19 15.70 -6.04
CA SER A 234 -12.15 16.23 -6.90
C SER A 234 -10.76 16.12 -6.24
N ILE A 235 -9.69 16.21 -7.03
CA ILE A 235 -8.33 16.34 -6.48
C ILE A 235 -8.24 17.58 -5.57
N LYS A 236 -8.92 18.67 -5.93
CA LYS A 236 -8.98 19.89 -5.13
C LYS A 236 -9.61 19.66 -3.75
N ASP A 237 -10.66 18.85 -3.67
CA ASP A 237 -11.30 18.50 -2.39
C ASP A 237 -10.36 17.64 -1.55
N LEU A 238 -9.65 16.68 -2.15
CA LEU A 238 -8.62 15.91 -1.44
C LEU A 238 -7.48 16.82 -0.94
N GLN A 239 -7.08 17.81 -1.74
CA GLN A 239 -6.05 18.79 -1.39
C GLN A 239 -6.46 19.73 -0.25
N SER A 240 -7.76 19.92 0.01
CA SER A 240 -8.20 20.62 1.22
C SER A 240 -7.76 19.91 2.50
N PHE A 241 -7.55 18.59 2.42
CA PHE A 241 -7.08 17.77 3.50
C PHE A 241 -5.58 17.46 3.41
N TRP A 242 -5.07 17.20 2.21
CA TRP A 242 -3.66 16.92 1.92
C TRP A 242 -3.14 17.93 0.87
N PRO A 243 -2.74 19.15 1.29
CA PRO A 243 -2.36 20.22 0.35
C PRO A 243 -1.24 19.86 -0.61
N GLU A 244 -0.32 19.00 -0.18
CA GLU A 244 0.82 18.55 -0.98
C GLU A 244 0.48 17.45 -2.00
N PHE A 245 -0.74 16.91 -1.98
CA PHE A 245 -1.13 15.82 -2.86
C PHE A 245 -1.09 16.24 -4.33
N SER A 246 -0.32 15.49 -5.13
CA SER A 246 -0.16 15.65 -6.55
C SER A 246 0.26 14.31 -7.16
N VAL A 247 -0.13 14.10 -8.42
CA VAL A 247 0.26 12.92 -9.20
C VAL A 247 1.13 13.28 -10.41
N GLY A 248 1.45 14.57 -10.60
CA GLY A 248 2.31 15.03 -11.70
C GLY A 248 1.73 14.79 -13.11
N LEU A 249 0.40 14.64 -13.23
CA LEU A 249 -0.31 14.42 -14.49
C LEU A 249 -1.21 15.63 -14.82
N PRO A 250 -1.50 15.90 -16.11
CA PRO A 250 -2.31 17.03 -16.54
C PRO A 250 -3.82 16.79 -16.33
N LEU A 251 -4.22 16.44 -15.12
CA LEU A 251 -5.61 16.11 -14.77
C LEU A 251 -6.40 17.35 -14.33
N ASN A 252 -7.72 17.34 -14.55
CA ASN A 252 -8.61 18.40 -14.08
C ASN A 252 -8.77 18.35 -12.55
N ALA A 253 -8.02 19.17 -11.83
CA ALA A 253 -8.06 19.14 -10.37
C ALA A 253 -9.43 19.50 -9.76
N SER A 254 -10.29 20.24 -10.48
CA SER A 254 -11.54 20.78 -9.95
C SER A 254 -12.75 19.84 -10.10
N ALA A 255 -12.66 18.81 -10.94
CA ALA A 255 -13.74 17.85 -11.13
C ALA A 255 -13.21 16.47 -11.56
N PRO A 256 -13.72 15.37 -10.98
CA PRO A 256 -13.45 14.03 -11.51
C PRO A 256 -14.14 13.88 -12.87
N GLY A 257 -13.60 13.03 -13.73
CA GLY A 257 -14.22 12.71 -15.01
C GLY A 257 -15.07 11.45 -14.95
N LYS A 258 -15.04 10.67 -16.03
CA LYS A 258 -16.01 9.59 -16.28
C LYS A 258 -15.35 8.25 -16.59
N LEU A 259 -14.05 8.14 -16.29
CA LEU A 259 -13.28 6.92 -16.47
C LEU A 259 -14.05 5.70 -15.96
N CYS A 260 -14.21 4.71 -16.84
CA CYS A 260 -14.89 3.46 -16.53
C CYS A 260 -16.30 3.64 -15.93
N ALA A 261 -17.14 4.54 -16.49
CA ALA A 261 -18.51 4.76 -16.04
C ALA A 261 -19.34 3.46 -15.88
N GLY A 262 -19.07 2.43 -16.69
CA GLY A 262 -19.72 1.12 -16.60
C GLY A 262 -19.08 0.12 -15.61
N ALA A 263 -17.90 0.41 -15.08
CA ALA A 263 -17.26 -0.43 -14.04
C ALA A 263 -17.87 -0.17 -12.65
N ILE A 264 -18.47 1.01 -12.47
CA ILE A 264 -19.27 1.38 -11.28
C ILE A 264 -20.73 1.56 -11.75
N PRO A 265 -21.37 0.47 -12.19
CA PRO A 265 -22.25 -0.28 -11.29
C PRO A 265 -22.03 -1.80 -11.39
N LEU A 266 -22.12 -2.48 -10.23
CA LEU A 266 -22.27 -3.95 -10.18
C LEU A 266 -23.48 -4.33 -11.04
N ARG A 267 -23.23 -4.98 -12.19
CA ARG A 267 -24.28 -5.57 -13.03
C ARG A 267 -25.27 -6.36 -12.16
N ARG A 268 -26.57 -6.07 -12.31
CA ARG A 268 -27.62 -6.99 -11.85
C ARG A 268 -27.63 -8.22 -12.78
N ALA A 269 -27.01 -9.30 -12.29
CA ALA A 269 -27.17 -10.75 -12.51
C ALA A 269 -27.25 -11.38 -13.93
N GLN A 270 -26.52 -12.51 -14.12
CA GLN A 270 -26.93 -13.86 -14.64
C GLN A 270 -25.66 -14.69 -14.96
N ALA A 271 -25.48 -15.99 -14.72
CA ALA A 271 -26.32 -17.13 -14.31
C ALA A 271 -25.59 -17.92 -13.18
N PRO A 272 -26.15 -19.00 -12.55
CA PRO A 272 -25.45 -19.67 -11.47
C PRO A 272 -24.15 -20.25 -12.03
N VAL A 273 -23.02 -19.81 -11.49
CA VAL A 273 -21.88 -20.72 -11.38
C VAL A 273 -22.46 -21.89 -10.62
N GLN A 274 -22.46 -23.08 -11.24
CA GLN A 274 -22.80 -24.31 -10.54
C GLN A 274 -22.13 -24.22 -9.18
N ALA A 275 -22.94 -24.23 -8.13
CA ALA A 275 -22.42 -24.18 -6.78
C ALA A 275 -21.40 -25.32 -6.69
N GLN A 276 -20.11 -24.98 -6.66
CA GLN A 276 -19.19 -25.84 -5.95
C GLN A 276 -19.81 -25.98 -4.57
N PRO A 277 -20.14 -27.21 -4.12
CA PRO A 277 -20.80 -27.39 -2.85
C PRO A 277 -20.02 -26.60 -1.81
N ALA A 278 -20.73 -25.76 -1.07
CA ALA A 278 -20.20 -25.18 0.14
C ALA A 278 -19.57 -26.34 0.92
N ALA A 279 -18.26 -26.28 1.16
CA ALA A 279 -17.66 -27.18 2.11
C ALA A 279 -18.48 -27.03 3.39
N ALA A 280 -19.13 -28.12 3.80
CA ALA A 280 -19.99 -28.15 4.96
C ALA A 280 -19.29 -27.49 6.15
N PRO A 281 -20.01 -26.79 7.04
CA PRO A 281 -19.41 -26.27 8.25
C PRO A 281 -18.71 -27.43 8.95
N ARG A 282 -17.39 -27.30 9.18
CA ARG A 282 -16.66 -28.30 9.94
C ARG A 282 -17.38 -28.46 11.27
N PRO A 283 -17.79 -29.67 11.65
CA PRO A 283 -18.28 -29.92 13.00
C PRO A 283 -17.21 -29.48 13.99
N ALA A 284 -17.64 -28.89 15.11
CA ALA A 284 -16.75 -28.67 16.24
C ALA A 284 -16.00 -29.98 16.55
N PRO A 285 -14.69 -29.94 16.84
CA PRO A 285 -13.92 -31.16 17.06
C PRO A 285 -14.47 -31.90 18.28
N VAL A 286 -15.02 -33.08 18.04
CA VAL A 286 -15.28 -34.08 19.08
C VAL A 286 -13.93 -34.71 19.44
N PRO A 287 -13.57 -34.82 20.74
CA PRO A 287 -12.33 -35.46 21.15
C PRO A 287 -12.41 -36.96 20.82
N THR A 288 -11.49 -37.45 19.99
CA THR A 288 -11.42 -38.88 19.65
C THR A 288 -10.44 -39.63 20.56
N PRO A 289 -10.78 -40.87 20.98
CA PRO A 289 -9.92 -41.72 21.78
C PRO A 289 -8.78 -42.33 20.95
N LYS A 290 -7.63 -42.54 21.60
CA LYS A 290 -6.37 -43.07 21.03
C LYS A 290 -6.55 -44.50 20.44
N PRO A 291 -6.30 -44.72 19.13
CA PRO A 291 -6.29 -46.06 18.54
C PRO A 291 -4.95 -46.79 18.73
N ALA A 292 -5.02 -48.12 18.90
CA ALA A 292 -3.91 -49.04 19.06
C ALA A 292 -3.10 -49.27 17.77
N ALA A 293 -1.83 -49.65 17.92
CA ALA A 293 -0.84 -49.78 16.86
C ALA A 293 -1.06 -51.01 15.94
N GLN A 294 -0.85 -50.82 14.63
CA GLN A 294 -0.67 -51.89 13.63
C GLN A 294 0.79 -51.91 13.11
N PRO A 295 1.30 -53.06 12.63
CA PRO A 295 2.73 -53.30 12.41
C PRO A 295 3.25 -52.74 11.07
N ALA A 296 4.53 -52.38 11.04
CA ALA A 296 5.20 -51.73 9.93
C ALA A 296 5.59 -52.69 8.77
N PRO A 297 5.49 -52.26 7.49
CA PRO A 297 6.09 -52.95 6.35
C PRO A 297 7.55 -52.55 6.08
N ALA A 298 8.30 -53.46 5.43
CA ALA A 298 9.74 -53.38 5.18
C ALA A 298 10.18 -52.27 4.19
N PRO A 299 11.41 -51.71 4.32
CA PRO A 299 11.84 -50.54 3.56
C PRO A 299 12.43 -50.88 2.17
N ARG A 300 12.17 -50.00 1.18
CA ARG A 300 12.90 -49.92 -0.11
C ARG A 300 14.03 -48.86 -0.03
N PRO A 301 15.11 -48.96 -0.85
CA PRO A 301 16.26 -48.07 -0.78
C PRO A 301 15.93 -46.66 -1.30
N ARG A 302 16.41 -45.64 -0.58
CA ARG A 302 16.21 -44.22 -0.87
C ARG A 302 17.48 -43.62 -1.50
N PRO A 303 17.37 -42.66 -2.44
CA PRO A 303 18.50 -41.86 -2.91
C PRO A 303 19.17 -41.10 -1.77
N ALA A 304 20.49 -40.92 -1.86
CA ALA A 304 21.33 -40.33 -0.83
C ALA A 304 20.93 -38.87 -0.51
N THR A 305 20.47 -38.69 0.73
CA THR A 305 20.32 -37.39 1.42
C THR A 305 21.70 -36.87 1.86
N PRO A 306 21.99 -35.56 1.80
CA PRO A 306 23.11 -34.99 2.54
C PRO A 306 22.93 -35.25 4.04
N ALA A 307 24.01 -35.61 4.72
CA ALA A 307 24.00 -36.02 6.13
C ALA A 307 23.43 -34.92 7.06
N PRO A 308 22.62 -35.28 8.09
CA PRO A 308 22.23 -34.35 9.14
C PRO A 308 23.44 -33.98 10.00
N ALA A 309 23.62 -32.68 10.28
CA ALA A 309 24.57 -32.20 11.27
C ALA A 309 24.14 -32.68 12.68
N PRO A 310 25.09 -33.00 13.57
CA PRO A 310 24.81 -33.74 14.80
C PRO A 310 24.11 -32.86 15.85
N SER A 311 23.17 -33.48 16.58
CA SER A 311 22.25 -32.86 17.56
C SER A 311 22.85 -32.61 18.96
N ASN A 312 24.18 -32.64 19.09
CA ASN A 312 24.92 -32.53 20.34
C ASN A 312 25.86 -31.31 20.41
N VAL A 313 25.57 -30.27 19.63
CA VAL A 313 26.33 -29.02 19.67
C VAL A 313 26.08 -28.32 21.01
N TYR A 314 27.12 -28.22 21.84
CA TYR A 314 27.11 -27.52 23.11
C TYR A 314 28.15 -26.41 23.09
N TYR A 315 27.74 -25.18 23.40
CA TYR A 315 28.64 -24.05 23.60
C TYR A 315 28.74 -23.74 25.09
N ALA A 316 29.97 -23.60 25.59
CA ALA A 316 30.22 -23.26 26.98
C ALA A 316 29.68 -21.86 27.33
N ASN A 317 29.77 -20.90 26.41
CA ASN A 317 29.26 -19.53 26.53
C ASN A 317 29.14 -18.86 25.14
N CYS A 318 28.65 -17.61 25.11
CA CYS A 318 28.46 -16.85 23.87
C CYS A 318 29.75 -16.54 23.09
N SER A 319 30.89 -16.45 23.76
CA SER A 319 32.17 -16.28 23.07
C SER A 319 32.50 -17.51 22.21
N ALA A 320 32.31 -18.71 22.76
CA ALA A 320 32.49 -19.96 22.02
C ALA A 320 31.50 -20.10 20.84
N ALA A 321 30.25 -19.68 21.03
CA ALA A 321 29.24 -19.69 19.95
C ALA A 321 29.59 -18.72 18.81
N ARG A 322 30.08 -17.51 19.13
CA ARG A 322 30.54 -16.53 18.12
C ARG A 322 31.81 -16.97 17.41
N ALA A 323 32.78 -17.53 18.14
CA ALA A 323 34.02 -18.06 17.56
C ALA A 323 33.75 -19.24 16.60
N ALA A 324 32.71 -20.02 16.87
CA ALA A 324 32.23 -21.08 15.98
C ALA A 324 31.33 -20.57 14.83
N GLY A 325 31.07 -19.25 14.73
CA GLY A 325 30.22 -18.66 13.72
C GLY A 325 28.73 -18.99 13.84
N ALA A 326 28.29 -19.47 15.02
CA ALA A 326 26.95 -19.98 15.23
C ALA A 326 25.98 -18.98 15.89
N ALA A 327 26.48 -17.83 16.36
CA ALA A 327 25.65 -16.77 16.94
C ALA A 327 25.15 -15.78 15.85
N PRO A 328 23.94 -15.22 15.98
CA PRO A 328 23.00 -15.40 17.09
C PRO A 328 22.26 -16.75 17.04
N LEU A 329 22.07 -17.37 18.20
CA LEU A 329 21.41 -18.68 18.34
C LEU A 329 19.94 -18.49 18.73
N ARG A 330 19.00 -19.03 17.94
CA ARG A 330 17.55 -18.90 18.20
C ARG A 330 17.00 -20.10 18.96
N ARG A 331 15.94 -19.89 19.76
CA ARG A 331 15.25 -20.95 20.51
C ARG A 331 14.86 -22.10 19.58
N GLY A 332 15.35 -23.30 19.90
CA GLY A 332 15.16 -24.52 19.10
C GLY A 332 16.30 -24.86 18.13
N GLN A 333 17.29 -23.98 17.97
CA GLN A 333 18.51 -24.30 17.20
C GLN A 333 19.52 -25.12 18.02
N PRO A 334 20.30 -26.02 17.39
CA PRO A 334 21.40 -26.73 18.05
C PRO A 334 22.37 -25.77 18.74
N GLY A 335 22.64 -26.00 20.02
CA GLY A 335 23.50 -25.12 20.84
C GLY A 335 22.81 -23.95 21.53
N TYR A 336 21.53 -23.67 21.25
CA TYR A 336 20.75 -22.70 22.01
C TYR A 336 20.57 -23.16 23.46
N ARG A 337 20.79 -22.24 24.41
CA ARG A 337 20.59 -22.47 25.85
C ARG A 337 19.95 -21.23 26.48
N PRO A 338 18.86 -21.38 27.27
CA PRO A 338 18.23 -20.25 27.96
C PRO A 338 19.19 -19.45 28.87
N ALA A 339 20.22 -20.09 29.41
CA ALA A 339 21.25 -19.41 30.22
C ALA A 339 22.16 -18.47 29.41
N MET A 340 22.12 -18.51 28.07
CA MET A 340 22.86 -17.64 27.16
C MET A 340 21.97 -16.57 26.49
N ASP A 341 20.68 -16.58 26.82
CA ASP A 341 19.62 -15.66 26.38
C ASP A 341 19.32 -14.75 27.58
N ARG A 342 20.05 -13.61 27.66
CA ARG A 342 20.13 -12.79 28.88
C ARG A 342 18.83 -12.04 29.16
N ASP A 343 18.09 -11.67 28.12
CA ASP A 343 16.84 -10.93 28.18
C ASP A 343 15.60 -11.80 27.92
N GLY A 344 15.79 -13.07 27.53
CA GLY A 344 14.76 -14.09 27.50
C GLY A 344 13.84 -14.02 26.28
N ASP A 345 14.25 -13.29 25.24
CA ASP A 345 13.44 -13.00 24.05
C ASP A 345 13.42 -14.14 23.02
N GLY A 346 14.24 -15.17 23.24
CA GLY A 346 14.37 -16.32 22.36
C GLY A 346 15.61 -16.28 21.45
N VAL A 347 16.49 -15.29 21.59
CA VAL A 347 17.75 -15.16 20.86
C VAL A 347 18.93 -15.09 21.84
N ALA A 348 19.73 -16.16 21.87
CA ALA A 348 20.95 -16.22 22.67
C ALA A 348 22.14 -15.62 21.92
N CYS A 349 23.03 -14.95 22.66
CA CYS A 349 24.31 -14.44 22.18
C CYS A 349 24.27 -13.33 21.13
N GLU A 350 23.27 -12.46 21.22
CA GLU A 350 23.25 -11.16 20.53
C GLU A 350 24.50 -10.31 20.80
#